data_AF-A0A4W5N4Z6-F1
#
_entry.id   AF-A0A4W5N4Z6-F1
#
_cell.length_a   1.000
_cell.length_b   1.000
_cell.length_c   1.000
_cell.angle_alpha   90.00
_cell.angle_beta   90.00
_cell.angle_gamma   90.00
#
_symmetry.space_group_name_H-M   'P 1'
#
loop_
_entity.id
_entity.type
_entity.pdbx_description
1 polymer ?
#
loop_
_entity_poly.entity_id
_entity_poly.type
_entity_poly.pdbx_seq_one_letter_code
_entity_poly.pdbx_strand_id
1 'polypeptide(L)'
;ICGGLTNSFEIFFTPEDSHVYVMYHGTSKQTAVEIQRHGFTPSTDGMLGAGVYVSRDIRKAIKYPIGADDSDRMVLKVKVNVGKVKIINKQGHDRQYDWHAHGYDTAWVPPGVGMVNSNQQENCVYDPKRIKVMALLKVAILKKYVILNYSHKSLDGSFHFPRRLTLEI
;
A
#
# COMPACT_ATOMS: atom_id res chain seq x y z
N ILE A 1 -11.60 19.43 -0.29
CA ILE A 1 -10.23 18.86 -0.16
C ILE A 1 -10.19 17.61 -1.04
N CYS A 2 -9.80 17.76 -2.31
CA CYS A 2 -9.80 16.66 -3.28
C CYS A 2 -8.57 15.78 -3.08
N GLY A 3 -8.77 14.54 -2.63
CA GLY A 3 -7.70 13.56 -2.42
C GLY A 3 -7.22 12.97 -3.74
N GLY A 4 -6.19 13.59 -4.32
CA GLY A 4 -5.43 13.02 -5.44
C GLY A 4 -4.89 11.63 -5.12
N LEU A 5 -4.57 10.87 -6.18
CA LEU A 5 -3.75 9.67 -6.05
C LEU A 5 -2.48 10.04 -5.27
N THR A 6 -2.17 9.26 -4.24
CA THR A 6 -1.02 9.41 -3.32
C THR A 6 0.14 10.21 -3.88
N ASN A 7 0.52 11.28 -3.17
CA ASN A 7 1.69 12.08 -3.49
C ASN A 7 2.90 11.14 -3.50
N SER A 8 3.55 10.94 -4.64
CA SER A 8 4.60 9.91 -4.83
C SER A 8 5.79 10.07 -3.87
N PHE A 9 5.94 11.25 -3.28
CA PHE A 9 6.87 11.54 -2.19
C PHE A 9 6.62 10.70 -0.93
N GLU A 10 5.37 10.42 -0.56
CA GLU A 10 5.03 9.68 0.66
C GLU A 10 5.51 8.23 0.64
N ILE A 11 5.87 7.66 -0.52
CA ILE A 11 6.37 6.28 -0.62
C ILE A 11 7.72 6.12 0.10
N PHE A 12 8.57 7.14 0.05
CA PHE A 12 9.97 7.06 0.47
C PHE A 12 10.21 7.52 1.91
N PHE A 13 9.34 8.38 2.45
CA PHE A 13 9.51 8.90 3.80
C PHE A 13 9.00 7.94 4.86
N THR A 14 9.67 7.94 6.01
CA THR A 14 9.20 7.27 7.22
C THR A 14 7.77 7.74 7.54
N PRO A 15 6.83 6.82 7.80
CA PRO A 15 5.51 7.18 8.27
C PRO A 15 5.59 7.97 9.58
N GLU A 16 4.79 9.02 9.68
CA GLU A 16 4.61 9.77 10.91
C GLU A 16 3.60 9.03 11.80
N ASP A 17 3.93 8.90 13.09
CA ASP A 17 3.04 8.29 14.06
C ASP A 17 1.68 9.00 14.08
N SER A 18 0.62 8.19 14.25
CA SER A 18 -0.79 8.62 14.29
C SER A 18 -1.32 9.29 13.02
N HIS A 19 -0.53 9.34 11.94
CA HIS A 19 -0.97 9.90 10.67
C HIS A 19 -1.96 8.95 9.95
N VAL A 20 -2.79 9.51 9.08
CA VAL A 20 -3.72 8.74 8.24
C VAL A 20 -3.29 8.82 6.78
N TYR A 21 -2.82 7.70 6.23
CA TYR A 21 -2.37 7.62 4.84
C TYR A 21 -3.43 6.98 3.93
N VAL A 22 -3.41 7.36 2.65
CA VAL A 22 -4.04 6.57 1.59
C VAL A 22 -3.06 5.48 1.17
N MET A 23 -3.53 4.23 1.21
CA MET A 23 -2.73 3.06 0.82
C MET A 23 -3.54 2.13 -0.09
N TYR A 24 -2.89 1.06 -0.54
CA TYR A 24 -3.42 0.13 -1.52
C TYR A 24 -3.15 -1.32 -1.10
N HIS A 25 -4.15 -2.17 -1.29
CA HIS A 25 -4.06 -3.62 -1.13
C HIS A 25 -4.45 -4.30 -2.45
N GLY A 26 -3.54 -5.07 -3.04
CA GLY A 26 -3.83 -5.85 -4.24
C GLY A 26 -4.26 -7.27 -3.87
N THR A 27 -5.37 -7.73 -4.43
CA THR A 27 -5.90 -9.08 -4.16
C THR A 27 -6.77 -9.55 -5.34
N SER A 28 -7.37 -10.74 -5.23
CA SER A 28 -8.32 -11.23 -6.23
C SER A 28 -9.60 -10.39 -6.23
N LYS A 29 -10.34 -10.35 -7.34
CA LYS A 29 -11.67 -9.70 -7.40
C LYS A 29 -12.63 -10.21 -6.33
N GLN A 30 -12.68 -11.53 -6.13
CA GLN A 30 -13.57 -12.15 -5.15
C GLN A 30 -13.22 -11.68 -3.73
N THR A 31 -11.95 -11.81 -3.35
CA THR A 31 -11.46 -11.39 -2.03
C THR A 31 -11.65 -9.89 -1.81
N ALA A 32 -11.49 -9.06 -2.85
CA ALA A 32 -11.72 -7.63 -2.73
C ALA A 32 -13.20 -7.28 -2.43
N VAL A 33 -14.15 -8.00 -3.02
CA VAL A 33 -15.58 -7.84 -2.71
C VAL A 33 -15.90 -8.31 -1.30
N GLU A 34 -15.31 -9.42 -0.85
CA GLU A 34 -15.46 -9.91 0.53
C GLU A 34 -14.92 -8.90 1.54
N ILE A 35 -13.71 -8.37 1.31
CA ILE A 35 -13.11 -7.33 2.17
C ILE A 35 -13.97 -6.06 2.18
N GLN A 36 -14.53 -5.65 1.04
CA GLN A 36 -15.40 -4.47 1.00
C GLN A 36 -16.66 -4.65 1.85
N ARG A 37 -17.23 -5.86 1.90
CA ARG A 37 -18.46 -6.17 2.63
C ARG A 37 -18.23 -6.41 4.12
N HIS A 38 -17.14 -7.11 4.46
CA HIS A 38 -16.94 -7.65 5.81
C HIS A 38 -15.73 -7.02 6.54
N GLY A 39 -14.96 -6.18 5.85
CA GLY A 39 -13.68 -5.69 6.35
C GLY A 39 -12.54 -6.68 6.12
N PHE A 40 -11.33 -6.28 6.50
CA PHE A 40 -10.16 -7.14 6.37
C PHE A 40 -10.15 -8.21 7.47
N THR A 41 -9.78 -9.44 7.09
CA THR A 41 -9.29 -10.45 8.03
C THR A 41 -7.76 -10.41 8.01
N PRO A 42 -7.08 -10.25 9.16
CA PRO A 42 -5.62 -10.28 9.22
C PRO A 42 -5.08 -11.62 8.72
N SER A 43 -3.93 -11.58 8.03
CA SER A 43 -3.12 -12.78 7.87
C SER A 43 -2.61 -13.24 9.23
N THR A 44 -2.46 -14.55 9.42
CA THR A 44 -1.87 -15.14 10.63
C THR A 44 -0.34 -15.17 10.58
N ASP A 45 0.25 -14.93 9.41
CA ASP A 45 1.70 -14.96 9.18
C ASP A 45 2.11 -13.98 8.05
N GLY A 46 3.41 -13.81 7.86
CA GLY A 46 4.02 -13.04 6.79
C GLY A 46 5.39 -12.51 7.20
N MET A 47 6.02 -11.74 6.31
CA MET A 47 7.36 -11.19 6.56
C MET A 47 7.43 -10.35 7.85
N LEU A 48 6.34 -9.70 8.24
CA LEU A 48 6.23 -8.88 9.46
C LEU A 48 5.27 -9.51 10.49
N GLY A 49 5.03 -10.82 10.40
CA GLY A 49 4.06 -11.53 11.23
C GLY A 49 2.60 -11.23 10.86
N ALA A 50 1.70 -11.46 11.81
CA ALA A 50 0.26 -11.34 11.62
C ALA A 50 -0.19 -9.89 11.41
N GLY A 51 -1.17 -9.70 10.52
CA GLY A 51 -1.74 -8.39 10.22
C GLY A 51 -2.23 -8.24 8.78
N VAL A 52 -2.61 -7.02 8.42
CA VAL A 52 -3.07 -6.64 7.09
C VAL A 52 -1.97 -5.89 6.34
N TYR A 53 -1.57 -6.44 5.20
CA TYR A 53 -0.47 -5.90 4.39
C TYR A 53 -0.97 -4.87 3.38
N VAL A 54 -0.42 -3.65 3.44
CA VAL A 54 -0.81 -2.54 2.57
C VAL A 54 0.40 -1.75 2.09
N SER A 55 0.29 -1.14 0.91
CA SER A 55 1.37 -0.38 0.28
C SER A 55 0.95 1.06 -0.02
N ARG A 56 1.85 2.02 0.21
CA ARG A 56 1.71 3.39 -0.30
C ARG A 56 2.00 3.47 -1.81
N ASP A 57 2.69 2.48 -2.37
CA ASP A 57 2.94 2.37 -3.81
C ASP A 57 1.86 1.52 -4.49
N ILE A 58 0.98 2.17 -5.27
CA ILE A 58 -0.04 1.49 -6.07
C ILE A 58 0.55 0.54 -7.11
N ARG A 59 1.75 0.84 -7.61
CA ARG A 59 2.44 0.01 -8.62
C ARG A 59 2.91 -1.33 -8.04
N LYS A 60 3.08 -1.39 -6.72
CA LYS A 60 3.27 -2.65 -5.99
C LYS A 60 1.95 -3.40 -5.93
N ALA A 61 0.88 -2.75 -5.46
CA ALA A 61 -0.43 -3.39 -5.26
C ALA A 61 -1.01 -4.01 -6.53
N ILE A 62 -0.90 -3.36 -7.70
CA ILE A 62 -1.44 -3.91 -8.98
C ILE A 62 -0.80 -5.24 -9.42
N LYS A 63 0.33 -5.65 -8.82
CA LYS A 63 1.02 -6.91 -9.13
C LYS A 63 0.44 -8.11 -8.37
N TYR A 64 -0.43 -7.88 -7.39
CA TYR A 64 -0.95 -8.92 -6.51
C TYR A 64 -2.38 -9.35 -6.85
N PRO A 65 -2.71 -10.65 -6.69
CA PRO A 65 -1.79 -11.74 -6.40
C PRO A 65 -0.82 -12.02 -7.56
N ILE A 66 0.43 -12.36 -7.22
CA ILE A 66 1.50 -12.64 -8.18
C ILE A 66 1.09 -13.85 -9.04
N GLY A 67 1.31 -13.76 -10.35
CA GLY A 67 0.99 -14.83 -11.29
C GLY A 67 -0.47 -14.89 -11.76
N ALA A 68 -1.40 -14.19 -11.10
CA ALA A 68 -2.77 -14.10 -11.59
C ALA A 68 -2.90 -13.16 -12.81
N ASP A 69 -3.90 -13.36 -13.66
CA ASP A 69 -4.19 -12.45 -14.76
C ASP A 69 -4.69 -11.10 -14.24
N ASP A 70 -4.39 -10.02 -14.98
CA ASP A 70 -4.87 -8.68 -14.64
C ASP A 70 -6.40 -8.61 -14.56
N SER A 71 -7.09 -9.46 -15.33
CA SER A 71 -8.55 -9.59 -15.30
C SER A 71 -9.05 -10.13 -13.97
N ASP A 72 -8.24 -10.84 -13.19
CA ASP A 72 -8.66 -11.43 -11.90
C ASP A 72 -8.17 -10.63 -10.70
N ARG A 73 -7.31 -9.64 -10.93
CA ARG A 73 -6.81 -8.73 -9.91
C ARG A 73 -7.74 -7.53 -9.67
N MET A 74 -7.79 -7.11 -8.42
CA MET A 74 -8.43 -5.87 -7.97
C MET A 74 -7.55 -5.19 -6.93
N VAL A 75 -7.56 -3.86 -6.91
CA VAL A 75 -6.88 -3.08 -5.86
C VAL A 75 -7.91 -2.39 -4.98
N LEU A 76 -7.83 -2.59 -3.67
CA LEU A 76 -8.56 -1.77 -2.70
C LEU A 76 -7.76 -0.51 -2.40
N LYS A 77 -8.38 0.66 -2.59
CA LYS A 77 -7.88 1.94 -2.05
C LYS A 77 -8.42 2.08 -0.64
N VAL A 78 -7.53 2.30 0.33
CA VAL A 78 -7.87 2.34 1.75
C VAL A 78 -7.32 3.60 2.43
N LYS A 79 -7.99 4.07 3.48
CA LYS A 79 -7.41 5.00 4.47
C LYS A 79 -6.94 4.20 5.67
N VAL A 80 -5.71 4.42 6.10
CA VAL A 80 -5.06 3.68 7.18
C VAL A 80 -4.60 4.63 8.25
N ASN A 81 -5.15 4.52 9.46
CA ASN A 81 -4.59 5.15 10.65
C ASN A 81 -3.43 4.28 11.16
N VAL A 82 -2.19 4.71 10.91
CA VAL A 82 -1.01 3.87 11.20
C VAL A 82 -0.71 3.74 12.69
N GLY A 83 -1.29 4.60 13.54
CA GLY A 83 -1.02 4.61 14.97
C GLY A 83 0.48 4.73 15.26
N LYS A 84 0.99 3.99 16.24
CA LYS A 84 2.42 3.95 16.54
C LYS A 84 3.16 3.01 15.58
N VAL A 85 4.17 3.52 14.88
CA VAL A 85 4.87 2.77 13.81
C VAL A 85 6.20 2.20 14.29
N LYS A 86 6.42 0.91 14.01
CA LYS A 86 7.72 0.26 14.18
C LYS A 86 8.44 0.14 12.83
N ILE A 87 9.62 0.74 12.72
CA ILE A 87 10.48 0.54 11.55
C ILE A 87 11.17 -0.82 11.67
N ILE A 88 11.05 -1.63 10.62
CA ILE A 88 11.70 -2.93 10.46
C ILE A 88 12.63 -2.84 9.23
N ASN A 89 13.89 -2.51 9.46
CA ASN A 89 14.85 -2.10 8.43
C ASN A 89 15.92 -3.16 8.08
N LYS A 90 15.76 -4.40 8.56
CA LYS A 90 16.67 -5.52 8.24
C LYS A 90 15.96 -6.85 8.42
N GLN A 91 16.42 -7.87 7.70
CA GLN A 91 15.93 -9.24 7.87
C GLN A 91 16.43 -9.78 9.22
N GLY A 92 15.57 -10.50 9.94
CA GLY A 92 15.86 -10.95 11.30
C GLY A 92 15.88 -9.81 12.32
N HIS A 93 15.10 -8.74 12.11
CA HIS A 93 14.97 -7.68 13.11
C HIS A 93 14.34 -8.23 14.39
N ASP A 94 14.84 -7.81 15.57
CA ASP A 94 14.42 -8.29 16.90
C ASP A 94 12.91 -8.08 17.22
N ARG A 95 12.24 -7.32 16.37
CA ARG A 95 10.81 -7.00 16.43
C ARG A 95 10.05 -7.31 15.15
N GLN A 96 10.61 -8.16 14.28
CA GLN A 96 10.04 -8.43 12.97
C GLN A 96 8.65 -9.06 13.06
N TYR A 97 8.39 -9.88 14.09
CA TYR A 97 7.17 -10.68 14.20
C TYR A 97 6.29 -10.34 15.42
N ASP A 98 6.81 -9.62 16.42
CA ASP A 98 6.14 -9.39 17.72
C ASP A 98 5.98 -7.90 18.07
N TRP A 99 6.19 -7.00 17.11
CA TRP A 99 6.07 -5.55 17.29
C TRP A 99 4.72 -5.14 17.88
N HIS A 100 3.63 -5.82 17.52
CA HIS A 100 2.30 -5.52 18.04
C HIS A 100 2.17 -5.77 19.55
N ALA A 101 2.85 -6.81 20.06
CA ALA A 101 2.88 -7.13 21.49
C ALA A 101 3.64 -6.07 22.30
N HIS A 102 4.42 -5.22 21.62
CA HIS A 102 5.19 -4.11 22.19
C HIS A 102 4.50 -2.75 22.04
N GLY A 103 3.19 -2.75 21.75
CA GLY A 103 2.37 -1.54 21.70
C GLY A 103 2.53 -0.73 20.42
N TYR A 104 3.01 -1.35 19.33
CA TYR A 104 3.01 -0.75 17.99
C TYR A 104 1.77 -1.19 17.22
N ASP A 105 1.20 -0.29 16.43
CA ASP A 105 -0.01 -0.54 15.64
C ASP A 105 0.28 -0.97 14.21
N THR A 106 1.43 -0.52 13.68
CA THR A 106 1.90 -0.82 12.33
C THR A 106 3.39 -1.13 12.33
N ALA A 107 3.81 -2.22 11.68
CA ALA A 107 5.19 -2.39 11.26
C ALA A 107 5.39 -1.85 9.84
N TRP A 108 6.50 -1.17 9.60
CA TRP A 108 6.84 -0.59 8.31
C TRP A 108 8.25 -0.96 7.87
N VAL A 109 8.37 -1.43 6.63
CA VAL A 109 9.63 -1.71 5.95
C VAL A 109 9.97 -0.55 5.02
N PRO A 110 11.12 0.12 5.18
CA PRO A 110 11.59 1.13 4.24
C PRO A 110 11.91 0.54 2.86
N PRO A 111 11.89 1.33 1.78
CA PRO A 111 12.45 0.88 0.51
C PRO A 111 13.98 0.68 0.62
N GLY A 112 14.53 -0.22 -0.20
CA GLY A 112 15.99 -0.37 -0.38
C GLY A 112 16.76 -1.12 0.73
N VAL A 113 16.06 -1.74 1.69
CA VAL A 113 16.71 -2.45 2.81
C VAL A 113 16.85 -3.97 2.61
N GLY A 114 16.56 -4.49 1.41
CA GLY A 114 16.79 -5.90 1.09
C GLY A 114 15.84 -6.91 1.74
N MET A 115 14.74 -6.45 2.35
CA MET A 115 13.74 -7.31 3.03
C MET A 115 12.84 -8.08 2.07
N VAL A 116 12.58 -7.51 0.88
CA VAL A 116 11.75 -8.13 -0.16
C VAL A 116 12.44 -8.00 -1.50
N ASN A 117 12.24 -8.98 -2.40
CA ASN A 117 12.86 -8.97 -3.73
C ASN A 117 12.56 -7.69 -4.54
N SER A 118 11.42 -7.04 -4.29
CA SER A 118 11.07 -5.79 -4.97
C SER A 118 11.82 -4.57 -4.44
N ASN A 119 12.46 -4.65 -3.27
CA ASN A 119 13.01 -3.52 -2.51
C ASN A 119 12.03 -2.37 -2.27
N GLN A 120 10.72 -2.64 -2.38
CA GLN A 120 9.67 -1.66 -2.16
C GLN A 120 9.14 -1.72 -0.74
N GLN A 121 8.76 -0.55 -0.21
CA GLN A 121 8.19 -0.43 1.12
C GLN A 121 6.95 -1.31 1.34
N GLU A 122 6.69 -1.66 2.59
CA GLU A 122 5.52 -2.44 3.02
C GLU A 122 5.07 -2.03 4.41
N ASN A 123 3.75 -2.05 4.64
CA ASN A 123 3.18 -1.84 5.96
C ASN A 123 2.39 -3.08 6.34
N CYS A 124 2.49 -3.51 7.59
CA CYS A 124 1.64 -4.51 8.20
C CYS A 124 0.92 -3.87 9.38
N VAL A 125 -0.41 -3.75 9.28
CA VAL A 125 -1.27 -3.13 10.31
C VAL A 125 -1.91 -4.24 11.12
N TYR A 126 -1.82 -4.17 12.46
CA TYR A 126 -2.24 -5.29 13.31
C TYR A 126 -3.76 -5.40 13.40
N ASP A 127 -4.44 -4.30 13.73
CA ASP A 127 -5.90 -4.25 13.87
C ASP A 127 -6.57 -3.73 12.57
N PRO A 128 -7.36 -4.57 11.87
CA PRO A 128 -8.14 -4.18 10.69
C PRO A 128 -9.03 -2.96 10.89
N LYS A 129 -9.50 -2.67 12.11
CA LYS A 129 -10.38 -1.54 12.41
C LYS A 129 -9.72 -0.19 12.11
N ARG A 130 -8.39 -0.16 12.00
CA ARG A 130 -7.61 1.01 11.59
C ARG A 130 -7.65 1.28 10.09
N ILE A 131 -8.26 0.38 9.31
CA ILE A 131 -8.31 0.42 7.85
C ILE A 131 -9.73 0.64 7.38
N LYS A 132 -9.95 1.72 6.62
CA LYS A 132 -11.23 2.01 5.97
C LYS A 132 -11.12 1.80 4.46
N VAL A 133 -11.89 0.86 3.91
CA VAL A 133 -12.02 0.67 2.46
C VAL A 133 -12.74 1.85 1.84
N MET A 134 -12.13 2.45 0.81
CA MET A 134 -12.67 3.62 0.11
C MET A 134 -13.19 3.29 -1.28
N ALA A 135 -12.47 2.46 -2.04
CA ALA A 135 -12.86 2.10 -3.40
C ALA A 135 -12.23 0.77 -3.83
N LEU A 136 -12.88 0.11 -4.80
CA LEU A 136 -12.33 -1.01 -5.57
C LEU A 136 -11.89 -0.50 -6.95
N LEU A 137 -10.65 -0.75 -7.31
CA LEU A 137 -10.01 -0.23 -8.51
C LEU A 137 -9.60 -1.40 -9.42
N LYS A 138 -10.10 -1.38 -10.66
CA LYS A 138 -9.75 -2.38 -11.68
C LYS A 138 -8.31 -2.18 -12.15
N VAL A 139 -7.51 -3.24 -12.17
CA VAL A 139 -6.08 -3.18 -12.60
C VAL A 139 -5.93 -2.69 -14.03
N ALA A 140 -6.81 -3.10 -14.95
CA ALA A 140 -6.80 -2.63 -16.35
C ALA A 140 -6.91 -1.10 -16.46
N ILE A 141 -7.69 -0.47 -15.58
CA ILE A 141 -7.83 0.99 -15.53
C ILE A 141 -6.56 1.61 -14.96
N LEU A 142 -6.07 1.09 -13.83
CA LEU A 142 -4.86 1.59 -13.18
C LEU A 142 -3.61 1.52 -14.07
N LYS A 143 -3.43 0.43 -14.84
CA LYS A 143 -2.31 0.30 -15.76
C LYS A 143 -2.33 1.37 -16.85
N LYS A 144 -3.49 1.70 -17.42
CA LYS A 144 -3.61 2.80 -18.39
C LYS A 144 -3.13 4.12 -17.77
N TYR A 145 -3.57 4.46 -16.55
CA TYR A 145 -3.14 5.68 -15.88
C TYR A 145 -1.64 5.68 -15.52
N VAL A 146 -1.11 4.58 -14.99
CA VAL A 146 0.31 4.48 -14.63
C VAL A 146 1.21 4.62 -15.86
N ILE A 147 0.84 3.99 -16.99
CA ILE A 147 1.57 4.08 -18.26
C ILE A 147 1.51 5.51 -18.82
N LEU A 148 0.33 6.13 -18.86
CA LEU A 148 0.14 7.50 -19.39
C LEU A 148 0.96 8.53 -18.60
N ASN A 149 1.02 8.41 -17.27
CA ASN A 149 1.84 9.30 -16.43
C ASN A 149 3.35 9.03 -16.55
N TYR A 150 3.76 7.88 -17.10
CA TYR A 150 5.17 7.59 -17.37
C TYR A 150 5.62 8.09 -18.75
N SER A 151 4.72 8.09 -19.74
CA SER A 151 5.01 8.62 -21.09
C SER A 151 5.20 10.14 -21.13
N HIS A 152 4.77 10.85 -20.08
CA HIS A 152 4.96 12.30 -19.93
C HIS A 152 6.22 12.69 -19.13
N LYS A 153 7.13 11.75 -18.83
CA LYS A 153 8.47 12.11 -18.34
C LYS A 153 9.19 12.89 -19.44
N SER A 154 9.38 14.19 -19.23
CA SER A 154 10.18 15.04 -20.09
C SER A 154 11.63 14.55 -20.14
N LEU A 155 12.25 14.69 -21.32
CA LEU A 155 13.63 14.27 -21.64
C LEU A 155 14.72 14.99 -20.82
N ASP A 156 14.33 15.91 -19.93
CA ASP A 156 15.22 16.77 -19.13
C ASP A 156 15.36 16.29 -17.67
N GLY A 157 14.70 15.19 -17.28
CA GLY A 157 14.76 14.67 -15.92
C GLY A 157 14.05 15.53 -14.87
N SER A 158 13.30 16.57 -15.27
CA SER A 158 12.53 17.40 -14.35
C SER A 158 11.12 16.83 -14.14
N PHE A 159 10.69 16.72 -12.88
CA PHE A 159 9.34 16.27 -12.55
C PHE A 159 8.36 17.43 -12.72
N HIS A 160 7.76 17.59 -13.90
CA HIS A 160 6.61 18.46 -14.08
C HIS A 160 5.31 17.67 -13.86
N PHE A 161 4.69 17.85 -12.69
CA PHE A 161 3.36 17.31 -12.44
C PHE A 161 2.30 18.20 -13.12
N PRO A 162 1.38 17.64 -13.93
CA PRO A 162 0.23 18.41 -14.37
C PRO A 162 -0.58 18.83 -13.14
N ARG A 163 -0.90 20.13 -13.05
CA ARG A 163 -1.79 20.64 -12.01
C ARG A 163 -3.14 19.93 -12.15
N ARG A 164 -3.46 19.11 -11.13
CA ARG A 164 -4.82 18.72 -10.73
C ARG A 164 -5.65 18.00 -11.81
N LEU A 165 -5.51 16.67 -11.88
CA LEU A 165 -6.58 15.80 -12.38
C LEU A 165 -7.27 15.15 -11.18
N THR A 166 -8.39 15.75 -10.77
CA THR A 166 -9.34 15.15 -9.86
C THR A 166 -10.04 14.00 -10.57
N LEU A 167 -9.74 12.77 -10.15
CA LEU A 167 -10.62 11.64 -10.39
C LEU A 167 -11.78 11.75 -9.40
N GLU A 168 -12.93 12.24 -9.86
CA GLU A 168 -14.20 11.90 -9.22
C GLU A 168 -14.54 10.47 -9.67
N ILE A 169 -14.43 9.52 -8.72
CA ILE A 169 -15.00 8.18 -8.81
C ILE A 169 -15.99 8.08 -7.66
#